data_AF-A0A397GLW6-F1
#
_entry.id   AF-A0A397GLW6-F1
#
_cell.length_a   1.000
_cell.length_b   1.000
_cell.length_c   1.000
_cell.angle_alpha   90.00
_cell.angle_beta   90.00
_cell.angle_gamma   90.00
#
_symmetry.space_group_name_H-M   'P 1'
#
loop_
_entity.id
_entity.type
_entity.pdbx_description
1 polymer ?
#
loop_
_entity_poly.entity_id
_entity_poly.type
_entity_poly.pdbx_seq_one_letter_code
_entity_poly.pdbx_strand_id
1 'polypeptide(L)'
;MTRGILSVHVVEGKNLRDLDDVGQGDPYCEVWIDSPKHKSHTDARNGTTTPVWDKMFHYNVNGQPELHIRIMDDDVFTDEVVGCATIPLDYVYKHNYKDFWVDLPDHRGRNNGKIHLVLEFNPKH
;
A
#
# COMPACT_ATOMS: atom_id res chain seq x y z
N MET A 1 21.53 -3.45 12.79
CA MET A 1 20.67 -3.03 11.65
C MET A 1 20.35 -4.27 10.85
N THR A 2 19.07 -4.55 10.62
CA THR A 2 18.62 -5.76 9.92
C THR A 2 18.70 -5.51 8.42
N ARG A 3 19.52 -6.30 7.70
CA ARG A 3 19.66 -6.23 6.24
C ARG A 3 18.96 -7.42 5.60
N GLY A 4 18.25 -7.21 4.51
CA GLY A 4 17.52 -8.28 3.85
C GLY A 4 16.70 -7.82 2.67
N ILE A 5 15.84 -8.72 2.20
CA ILE A 5 14.81 -8.43 1.19
C ILE A 5 13.47 -8.39 1.91
N LEU A 6 12.74 -7.29 1.73
CA LEU A 6 11.34 -7.18 2.12
C LEU A 6 10.47 -7.41 0.89
N SER A 7 9.69 -8.49 0.91
CA SER A 7 8.61 -8.73 -0.04
C SER A 7 7.34 -8.06 0.48
N VAL A 8 6.75 -7.20 -0.35
CA VAL A 8 5.50 -6.50 -0.08
C VAL A 8 4.48 -6.98 -1.08
N HIS A 9 3.51 -7.76 -0.63
CA HIS A 9 2.40 -8.23 -1.44
C HIS A 9 1.17 -7.37 -1.15
N VAL A 10 0.79 -6.59 -2.16
CA VAL A 10 -0.44 -5.82 -2.19
C VAL A 10 -1.54 -6.72 -2.73
N VAL A 11 -2.37 -7.24 -1.84
CA VAL A 11 -3.38 -8.26 -2.17
C VAL A 11 -4.62 -7.60 -2.74
N GLU A 12 -5.37 -6.88 -1.89
CA GLU A 12 -6.66 -6.28 -2.24
C GLU A 12 -6.97 -5.04 -1.38
N GLY A 13 -7.85 -4.19 -1.91
CA GLY A 13 -8.48 -3.09 -1.22
C GLY A 13 -9.92 -3.46 -0.87
N LYS A 14 -10.46 -2.88 0.21
CA LYS A 14 -11.84 -3.12 0.64
C LYS A 14 -12.51 -1.85 1.14
N ASN A 15 -13.73 -1.62 0.66
CA ASN A 15 -14.57 -0.46 1.01
C ASN A 15 -13.79 0.85 0.83
N LEU A 16 -13.04 0.94 -0.27
CA LEU A 16 -12.38 2.18 -0.65
C LEU A 16 -13.43 3.25 -0.86
N ARG A 17 -13.17 4.46 -0.37
CA ARG A 17 -14.09 5.58 -0.57
C ARG A 17 -14.14 5.90 -2.06
N ASP A 18 -15.35 5.92 -2.58
CA ASP A 18 -15.63 6.45 -3.92
C ASP A 18 -15.44 7.97 -3.90
N LEU A 19 -14.55 8.47 -4.75
CA LEU A 19 -14.31 9.91 -4.92
C LEU A 19 -15.10 10.46 -6.12
N ASP A 20 -15.54 9.58 -7.03
CA ASP A 20 -16.31 9.97 -8.20
C ASP A 20 -17.80 10.22 -7.90
N ASP A 21 -18.29 11.41 -8.27
CA ASP A 21 -19.71 11.75 -8.21
C ASP A 21 -20.54 11.02 -9.30
N VAL A 22 -19.89 10.53 -10.36
CA VAL A 22 -20.52 9.85 -11.52
C VAL A 22 -19.67 8.65 -11.97
N GLY A 23 -19.57 7.62 -11.12
CA GLY A 23 -18.79 6.42 -11.45
C GLY A 23 -18.49 5.60 -10.21
N GLN A 24 -17.72 4.52 -10.40
CA GLN A 24 -16.84 3.99 -9.36
C GLN A 24 -15.43 4.30 -9.83
N GLY A 25 -14.58 4.79 -8.93
CA GLY A 25 -13.20 5.09 -9.25
C GLY A 25 -12.38 3.89 -9.76
N ASP A 26 -11.18 4.21 -10.25
CA ASP A 26 -10.18 3.30 -10.83
C ASP A 26 -8.94 3.19 -9.92
N PRO A 27 -9.03 2.60 -8.69
CA PRO A 27 -7.97 2.71 -7.70
C PRO A 27 -6.70 1.91 -8.03
N TYR A 28 -5.54 2.51 -7.72
CA TYR A 28 -4.22 1.88 -7.71
C TYR A 28 -3.45 2.16 -6.42
N CYS A 29 -2.49 1.30 -6.11
CA CYS A 29 -1.68 1.37 -4.89
C CYS A 29 -0.24 1.77 -5.19
N GLU A 30 0.26 2.79 -4.50
CA GLU A 30 1.65 3.22 -4.49
C GLU A 30 2.35 2.76 -3.21
N VAL A 31 3.57 2.24 -3.36
CA VAL A 31 4.35 1.63 -2.28
C VAL A 31 5.78 2.18 -2.30
N TRP A 32 6.29 2.65 -1.16
CA TRP A 32 7.69 3.08 -1.02
C TRP A 32 8.21 2.91 0.41
N ILE A 33 9.52 2.81 0.58
CA ILE A 33 10.19 2.73 1.89
C ILE A 33 10.95 4.04 2.18
N ASP A 34 11.88 4.43 1.30
CA ASP A 34 12.77 5.58 1.57
C ASP A 34 12.19 6.92 1.09
N SER A 35 11.66 6.95 -0.13
CA SER A 35 11.27 8.20 -0.78
C SER A 35 10.09 7.99 -1.73
N PRO A 36 9.08 8.89 -1.70
CA PRO A 36 7.96 8.83 -2.65
C PRO A 36 8.41 9.03 -4.10
N LYS A 37 9.64 9.51 -4.36
CA LYS A 37 10.21 9.59 -5.72
C LYS A 37 10.60 8.22 -6.29
N HIS A 38 10.76 7.21 -5.44
CA HIS A 38 11.14 5.85 -5.81
C HIS A 38 10.01 4.86 -5.48
N LYS A 39 8.76 5.32 -5.59
CA LYS A 39 7.58 4.50 -5.39
C LYS A 39 7.40 3.48 -6.52
N SER A 40 6.92 2.31 -6.16
CA SER A 40 6.36 1.32 -7.08
C SER A 40 4.85 1.44 -7.06
N HIS A 41 4.18 1.07 -8.14
CA HIS A 41 2.72 1.11 -8.18
C HIS A 41 2.14 -0.17 -8.78
N THR A 42 0.90 -0.47 -8.42
CA THR A 42 0.09 -1.50 -9.06
C THR A 42 -0.52 -0.98 -10.36
N ASP A 43 -1.11 -1.87 -11.14
CA ASP A 43 -2.03 -1.48 -12.21
C ASP A 43 -3.33 -0.95 -11.60
N ALA A 44 -3.97 0.03 -12.25
CA ALA A 44 -5.30 0.52 -11.86
C ALA A 44 -6.37 -0.56 -12.08
N ARG A 45 -7.41 -0.53 -11.26
CA ARG A 45 -8.53 -1.47 -11.33
C ARG A 45 -9.82 -0.69 -11.53
N ASN A 46 -10.37 -0.80 -12.73
CA ASN A 46 -11.44 0.09 -13.12
C ASN A 46 -12.78 -0.22 -12.45
N GLY A 47 -13.51 0.83 -12.07
CA GLY A 47 -14.89 0.75 -11.62
C GLY A 47 -15.09 -0.14 -10.40
N THR A 48 -14.26 -0.01 -9.36
CA THR A 48 -14.39 -0.84 -8.16
C THR A 48 -13.85 -0.20 -6.89
N THR A 49 -14.62 -0.31 -5.81
CA THR A 49 -14.20 0.09 -4.44
C THR A 49 -13.57 -1.08 -3.64
N THR A 50 -13.49 -2.27 -4.25
CA THR A 50 -12.84 -3.45 -3.68
C THR A 50 -11.87 -4.09 -4.69
N PRO A 51 -10.82 -3.37 -5.11
CA PRO A 51 -9.89 -3.84 -6.13
C PRO A 51 -9.05 -5.02 -5.63
N VAL A 52 -8.78 -6.00 -6.50
CA VAL A 52 -7.78 -7.05 -6.26
C VAL A 52 -6.58 -6.75 -7.14
N TRP A 53 -5.45 -6.42 -6.53
CA TRP A 53 -4.22 -6.11 -7.27
C TRP A 53 -3.33 -7.33 -7.43
N ASP A 54 -3.21 -8.15 -6.38
CA ASP A 54 -2.37 -9.35 -6.32
C ASP A 54 -0.94 -9.11 -6.87
N LYS A 55 -0.31 -8.02 -6.40
CA LYS A 55 0.98 -7.55 -6.90
C LYS A 55 2.05 -7.63 -5.84
N MET A 56 3.20 -8.20 -6.19
CA MET A 56 4.34 -8.34 -5.29
C MET A 56 5.48 -7.40 -5.68
N PHE A 57 6.01 -6.67 -4.69
CA PHE A 57 7.18 -5.81 -4.80
C PHE A 57 8.29 -6.31 -3.89
N HIS A 58 9.54 -6.11 -4.28
CA HIS A 58 10.71 -6.54 -3.51
C HIS A 58 11.64 -5.36 -3.28
N TYR A 59 11.96 -5.08 -2.02
CA TYR A 59 12.84 -4.00 -1.61
C TYR A 59 14.07 -4.53 -0.88
N ASN A 60 15.24 -4.03 -1.25
CA ASN A 60 16.45 -4.25 -0.46
C ASN A 60 16.41 -3.29 0.73
N VAL A 61 16.24 -3.83 1.93
CA VAL A 61 16.19 -3.05 3.17
C VAL A 61 17.47 -3.22 3.98
N ASN A 62 17.89 -2.15 4.63
CA ASN A 62 19.03 -2.03 5.53
C ASN A 62 18.59 -1.30 6.81
N GLY A 63 17.50 -1.77 7.42
CA GLY A 63 16.98 -1.26 8.68
C GLY A 63 16.08 -0.04 8.57
N GLN A 64 15.51 0.23 7.39
CA GLN A 64 14.46 1.25 7.28
C GLN A 64 13.30 0.93 8.22
N PRO A 65 12.77 1.92 8.96
CA PRO A 65 11.82 1.67 10.03
C PRO A 65 10.39 1.43 9.53
N GLU A 66 10.04 1.96 8.36
CA GLU A 66 8.67 2.11 7.91
C GLU A 66 8.51 1.79 6.41
N LEU A 67 7.34 1.27 6.06
CA LEU A 67 6.83 1.15 4.71
C LEU A 67 5.65 2.10 4.56
N HIS A 68 5.62 2.86 3.47
CA HIS A 68 4.55 3.79 3.17
C HIS A 68 3.70 3.28 2.01
N ILE A 69 2.39 3.46 2.17
CA ILE A 69 1.38 3.04 1.21
C ILE A 69 0.46 4.24 0.95
N ARG A 70 0.05 4.40 -0.31
CA ARG A 70 -0.96 5.37 -0.72
C ARG A 70 -1.86 4.76 -1.77
N ILE A 71 -3.16 4.89 -1.59
CA ILE A 71 -4.12 4.59 -2.64
C ILE A 71 -4.45 5.88 -3.37
N MET A 72 -4.35 5.81 -4.69
CA MET A 72 -4.71 6.85 -5.63
C MET A 72 -5.91 6.38 -6.44
N ASP A 73 -6.75 7.31 -6.87
CA ASP A 73 -7.80 7.09 -7.85
C ASP A 73 -7.32 7.59 -9.22
N ASP A 74 -7.35 6.74 -10.25
CA ASP A 74 -6.89 7.10 -11.61
C ASP A 74 -8.01 7.83 -12.37
N ASP A 75 -8.17 9.12 -12.07
CA ASP A 75 -9.21 9.97 -12.66
C ASP A 75 -8.73 10.64 -13.95
N VAL A 76 -9.68 10.86 -14.88
CA VAL A 76 -9.43 11.46 -16.21
C VAL A 76 -8.75 12.83 -16.14
N PHE A 77 -8.96 13.59 -15.06
CA PHE A 77 -8.45 14.96 -14.92
C PHE A 77 -7.23 15.05 -14.00
N THR A 78 -7.34 14.53 -12.78
CA THR A 78 -6.28 14.60 -11.78
C THR A 78 -6.45 13.47 -10.78
N ASP A 79 -5.42 12.63 -10.61
CA ASP A 79 -5.44 11.57 -9.62
C ASP A 79 -5.69 12.13 -8.21
N GLU A 80 -6.71 11.60 -7.54
CA GLU A 80 -7.02 11.97 -6.17
C GLU A 80 -6.47 10.95 -5.16
N VAL A 81 -6.10 11.44 -3.98
CA VAL A 81 -5.63 10.56 -2.89
C VAL A 81 -6.85 10.01 -2.14
N VAL A 82 -7.08 8.71 -2.24
CA VAL A 82 -8.12 8.01 -1.47
C VAL A 82 -7.70 7.91 -0.01
N GLY A 83 -6.47 7.51 0.27
CA GLY A 83 -5.97 7.39 1.64
C GLY A 83 -4.53 6.91 1.69
N CYS A 84 -3.90 7.06 2.85
CA CYS A 84 -2.51 6.67 3.04
C CYS A 84 -2.29 5.98 4.39
N ALA A 85 -1.27 5.14 4.44
CA ALA A 85 -0.86 4.45 5.65
C ALA A 85 0.65 4.34 5.73
N THR A 86 1.16 4.39 6.97
CA THR A 86 2.56 4.12 7.30
C THR A 86 2.60 2.89 8.19
N ILE A 87 3.37 1.89 7.78
CA ILE A 87 3.46 0.59 8.43
C ILE A 87 4.85 0.46 9.07
N PRO A 88 4.93 0.33 10.41
CA PRO A 88 6.18 -0.03 11.08
C PRO A 88 6.67 -1.42 10.67
N LEU A 89 7.95 -1.53 10.32
CA LEU A 89 8.59 -2.77 9.89
C LEU A 89 9.23 -3.57 11.03
N ASP A 90 9.20 -3.04 12.26
CA ASP A 90 9.84 -3.68 13.42
C ASP A 90 9.28 -5.09 13.70
N TYR A 91 7.97 -5.29 13.52
CA TYR A 91 7.32 -6.57 13.72
C TYR A 91 7.77 -7.59 12.67
N VAL A 92 7.74 -7.23 11.38
CA VAL A 92 8.11 -8.16 10.29
C VAL A 92 9.60 -8.47 10.30
N TYR A 93 10.45 -7.53 10.72
CA TYR A 93 11.88 -7.81 10.92
C TYR A 93 12.17 -8.80 12.05
N LYS A 94 11.28 -8.94 13.04
CA LYS A 94 11.43 -9.89 14.15
C LYS A 94 10.79 -11.25 13.86
N HIS A 95 9.67 -11.26 13.14
CA HIS A 95 8.85 -12.47 12.93
C HIS A 95 8.89 -13.00 11.49
N ASN A 96 9.63 -12.34 10.60
CA ASN A 96 9.77 -12.63 9.16
C ASN A 96 8.49 -12.55 8.32
N TYR A 97 7.31 -12.51 8.94
CA TYR A 97 6.04 -12.56 8.23
C TYR A 97 4.96 -11.75 8.95
N LYS A 98 4.10 -11.07 8.18
CA LYS A 98 2.92 -10.38 8.68
C LYS A 98 1.84 -10.29 7.60
N ASP A 99 0.70 -10.90 7.85
CA ASP A 99 -0.53 -10.78 7.04
C ASP A 99 -1.56 -9.99 7.84
N PHE A 100 -2.03 -8.86 7.30
CA PHE A 100 -2.90 -7.94 8.02
C PHE A 100 -3.62 -6.93 7.12
N TRP A 101 -4.74 -6.44 7.64
CA TRP A 101 -5.45 -5.30 7.08
C TRP A 101 -4.97 -3.98 7.70
N VAL A 102 -4.87 -2.94 6.89
CA VAL A 102 -4.48 -1.59 7.29
C VAL A 102 -5.59 -0.62 6.92
N ASP A 103 -6.00 0.22 7.86
CA ASP A 103 -6.94 1.31 7.61
C ASP A 103 -6.27 2.43 6.80
N LEU A 104 -7.02 3.04 5.88
CA LEU A 104 -6.54 4.10 4.99
C LEU A 104 -7.23 5.43 5.37
N PRO A 105 -6.72 6.16 6.38
CA PRO A 105 -7.23 7.49 6.70
C PRO A 105 -6.88 8.53 5.62
N ASP A 106 -7.77 9.52 5.44
CA ASP A 106 -7.44 10.78 4.75
C ASP A 106 -6.70 11.77 5.66
N HIS A 107 -6.35 12.95 5.12
CA HIS A 107 -5.72 14.03 5.91
C HIS A 107 -6.60 14.57 7.05
N ARG A 108 -7.90 14.24 7.08
CA ARG A 108 -8.85 14.59 8.17
C ARG A 108 -9.02 13.46 9.18
N GLY A 109 -8.33 12.32 8.99
CA GLY A 109 -8.44 11.13 9.83
C GLY A 109 -9.70 10.30 9.57
N ARG A 110 -10.44 10.56 8.49
CA ARG A 110 -11.60 9.74 8.11
C ARG A 110 -11.10 8.48 7.42
N ASN A 111 -11.57 7.32 7.87
CA ASN A 111 -11.21 6.04 7.28
C ASN A 111 -11.91 5.89 5.92
N ASN A 112 -11.12 5.85 4.85
CA ASN A 112 -11.56 5.73 3.47
C ASN A 112 -11.38 4.31 2.92
N GLY A 113 -11.35 3.31 3.80
CA GLY A 113 -11.28 1.90 3.44
C GLY A 113 -10.07 1.20 4.03
N LYS A 114 -9.85 -0.04 3.61
CA LYS A 114 -8.73 -0.86 4.09
C LYS A 114 -7.96 -1.46 2.94
N ILE A 115 -6.68 -1.71 3.17
CA ILE A 115 -5.81 -2.47 2.27
C ILE A 115 -5.31 -3.73 2.98
N HIS A 116 -5.32 -4.85 2.26
CA HIS A 116 -4.75 -6.11 2.71
C HIS A 116 -3.32 -6.24 2.21
N LEU A 117 -2.40 -6.36 3.16
CA LEU A 117 -0.97 -6.49 2.88
C LEU A 117 -0.43 -7.78 3.49
N VAL A 118 0.43 -8.44 2.73
CA VAL A 118 1.27 -9.52 3.23
C VAL A 118 2.72 -9.06 3.10
N LEU A 119 3.42 -9.02 4.23
CA LEU A 119 4.82 -8.65 4.31
C LEU A 119 5.64 -9.88 4.70
N GLU A 120 6.72 -10.12 3.95
CA GLU A 120 7.67 -11.16 4.25
C GLU A 120 9.08 -10.57 4.26
N PHE A 121 9.85 -10.83 5.31
CA PHE A 121 11.22 -10.37 5.45
C PHE A 121 12.18 -11.54 5.43
N ASN A 122 13.11 -11.48 4.48
CA ASN A 122 14.16 -12.47 4.26
C ASN A 122 15.52 -11.82 4.62
N PRO A 123 16.07 -12.09 5.83
CA PRO A 123 17.37 -11.56 6.24
C PRO A 123 18.49 -12.03 5.30
N LYS A 124 19.42 -11.13 4.97
CA LYS A 124 20.68 -11.50 4.32
C LYS A 124 21.68 -11.91 5.41
N HIS A 125 22.19 -13.14 5.32
CA HIS A 125 23.30 -13.65 6.13
C HIS A 125 24.62 -13.02 5.73
#